data_AF-A0A0T6ZBH2-F1
#
_entry.id   AF-A0A0T6ZBH2-F1
#
_cell.length_a   1.000
_cell.length_b   1.000
_cell.length_c   1.000
_cell.angle_alpha   90.00
_cell.angle_beta   90.00
_cell.angle_gamma   90.00
#
_symmetry.space_group_name_H-M   'P 1'
#
loop_
_entity.id
_entity.type
_entity.pdbx_description
1 polymer ?
#
loop_
_entity_poly.entity_id
_entity_poly.type
_entity_poly.pdbx_seq_one_letter_code
_entity_poly.pdbx_strand_id
1 'polypeptide(L)'
;MPNRRRRSHACSTATTQIEDKIQVCEELAAAVAWHDGDKNATIITLLDDCRHLRQQLALAEGSMSVGFSRGWRPSPDRQSSDQA
;
A
#
# COMPACT_ATOMS: atom_id res chain seq x y z
N MET A 1 39.63 22.23 -10.63
CA MET A 1 39.03 20.97 -11.13
C MET A 1 38.15 20.37 -10.04
N PRO A 2 36.81 20.39 -10.10
CA PRO A 2 35.99 19.63 -9.17
C PRO A 2 35.69 18.23 -9.74
N ASN A 3 36.04 17.23 -8.95
CA ASN A 3 36.02 15.80 -9.26
C ASN A 3 34.58 15.24 -9.26
N ARG A 4 34.18 14.58 -10.36
CA ARG A 4 32.90 13.86 -10.51
C ARG A 4 32.90 12.61 -9.62
N ARG A 5 32.38 12.71 -8.40
CA ARG A 5 31.92 11.52 -7.66
C ARG A 5 30.59 11.06 -8.26
N ARG A 6 30.65 10.12 -9.21
CA ARG A 6 29.48 9.34 -9.63
C ARG A 6 28.99 8.56 -8.41
N ARG A 7 27.87 8.97 -7.81
CA ARG A 7 27.22 8.22 -6.73
C ARG A 7 26.63 6.93 -7.31
N SER A 8 27.03 5.81 -6.75
CA SER A 8 26.50 4.48 -7.05
C SER A 8 25.06 4.37 -6.52
N HIS A 9 24.08 4.80 -7.31
CA HIS A 9 22.65 4.72 -6.94
C HIS A 9 22.10 3.28 -6.88
N ALA A 10 22.78 2.30 -7.47
CA ALA A 10 22.29 0.92 -7.58
C ALA A 10 22.45 0.06 -6.31
N CYS A 11 23.36 0.41 -5.38
CA CYS A 11 23.56 -0.34 -4.13
C CYS A 11 22.55 0.09 -3.05
N SER A 12 22.09 1.35 -3.07
CA SER A 12 21.16 1.88 -2.08
C SER A 12 19.72 1.38 -2.27
N THR A 13 19.30 1.12 -3.51
CA THR A 13 17.94 0.67 -3.83
C THR A 13 17.71 -0.79 -3.45
N ALA A 14 18.74 -1.64 -3.58
CA ALA A 14 18.63 -3.06 -3.25
C ALA A 14 18.47 -3.30 -1.73
N THR A 15 19.14 -2.53 -0.89
CA THR A 15 19.01 -2.63 0.58
C THR A 15 17.62 -2.22 1.05
N THR A 16 17.07 -1.10 0.54
CA THR A 16 15.72 -0.64 0.89
C THR A 16 14.64 -1.63 0.46
N GLN A 17 14.77 -2.23 -0.73
CA GLN A 17 13.79 -3.21 -1.22
C GLN A 17 13.76 -4.51 -0.39
N ILE A 18 14.88 -4.87 0.24
CA ILE A 18 14.95 -6.01 1.17
C ILE A 18 14.25 -5.67 2.48
N GLU A 19 14.48 -4.48 3.02
CA GLU A 19 13.84 -3.99 4.26
C GLU A 19 12.31 -3.93 4.11
N ASP A 20 11.80 -3.37 3.01
CA ASP A 20 10.37 -3.31 2.71
C ASP A 20 9.74 -4.71 2.65
N LYS A 21 10.46 -5.67 2.05
CA LYS A 21 9.98 -7.05 1.91
C LYS A 21 9.99 -7.80 3.24
N ILE A 22 10.95 -7.52 4.13
CA ILE A 22 10.98 -8.07 5.50
C ILE A 22 9.78 -7.53 6.28
N GLN A 23 9.52 -6.22 6.21
CA GLN A 23 8.39 -5.60 6.89
C GLN A 23 7.06 -6.23 6.43
N VAL A 24 6.84 -6.39 5.13
CA VAL A 24 5.63 -7.04 4.59
C VAL A 24 5.50 -8.49 5.07
N CYS A 25 6.60 -9.24 5.17
CA CYS A 25 6.58 -10.60 5.68
C CYS A 25 6.20 -10.67 7.18
N GLU A 26 6.68 -9.73 7.99
CA GLU A 26 6.34 -9.63 9.42
C GLU A 26 4.87 -9.25 9.61
N GLU A 27 4.36 -8.28 8.84
CA GLU A 27 2.95 -7.89 8.84
C GLU A 27 2.03 -9.06 8.44
N LEU A 28 2.41 -9.81 7.41
CA LEU A 28 1.69 -11.02 7.00
C LEU A 28 1.67 -12.06 8.12
N ALA A 29 2.82 -12.32 8.75
CA ALA A 29 2.92 -13.29 9.83
C ALA A 29 2.05 -12.89 11.04
N ALA A 30 2.03 -11.60 11.38
CA ALA A 30 1.19 -11.08 12.45
C ALA A 30 -0.32 -11.23 12.13
N ALA A 31 -0.73 -10.89 10.91
CA ALA A 31 -2.12 -11.01 10.47
C ALA A 31 -2.60 -12.47 10.48
N VAL A 32 -1.74 -13.40 10.01
CA VAL A 32 -2.06 -14.84 10.01
C VAL A 32 -2.09 -15.42 11.42
N ALA A 33 -1.20 -14.97 12.31
CA ALA A 33 -1.20 -15.40 13.71
C ALA A 33 -2.48 -14.98 14.46
N TRP A 34 -3.09 -13.84 14.09
CA TRP A 34 -4.37 -13.40 14.67
C TRP A 34 -5.53 -14.35 14.37
N HIS A 35 -5.43 -15.13 13.28
CA HIS A 35 -6.39 -16.16 12.90
C HIS A 35 -5.89 -17.58 13.18
N ASP A 36 -5.07 -17.78 14.23
CA ASP A 36 -4.52 -19.09 14.62
C ASP A 36 -3.78 -19.84 13.50
N GLY A 37 -3.20 -19.08 12.55
CA GLY A 37 -2.53 -19.67 11.38
C GLY A 37 -3.42 -19.92 10.17
N ASP A 38 -4.73 -19.67 10.26
CA ASP A 38 -5.66 -19.82 9.13
C ASP A 38 -5.54 -18.66 8.14
N LYS A 39 -4.80 -18.93 7.06
CA LYS A 39 -4.61 -18.00 5.95
C LYS A 39 -5.92 -17.64 5.24
N ASN A 40 -6.87 -18.57 5.13
CA ASN A 40 -8.14 -18.28 4.47
C ASN A 40 -8.98 -17.33 5.32
N ALA A 41 -9.08 -17.57 6.62
CA ALA A 41 -9.77 -16.66 7.53
C ALA A 41 -9.15 -15.25 7.52
N THR A 42 -7.82 -15.17 7.46
CA THR A 42 -7.08 -13.91 7.31
C THR A 42 -7.45 -13.18 6.02
N ILE A 43 -7.39 -13.86 4.87
CA ILE A 43 -7.70 -13.27 3.57
C ILE A 43 -9.16 -12.82 3.51
N ILE A 44 -10.10 -13.63 4.02
CA ILE A 44 -11.53 -13.29 4.05
C ILE A 44 -11.74 -12.00 4.85
N THR A 45 -11.12 -11.88 6.02
CA THR A 45 -11.24 -10.68 6.87
C THR A 45 -10.67 -9.45 6.17
N LEU A 46 -9.47 -9.53 5.60
CA LEU A 46 -8.85 -8.42 4.87
C LEU A 46 -9.70 -7.96 3.66
N LEU A 47 -10.34 -8.91 2.97
CA LEU A 47 -11.26 -8.58 1.87
C LEU A 47 -12.51 -7.86 2.37
N ASP A 48 -13.04 -8.25 3.54
CA ASP A 48 -14.18 -7.57 4.14
C ASP A 48 -13.82 -6.17 4.65
N ASP A 49 -12.66 -6.02 5.27
CA ASP A 49 -12.13 -4.71 5.68
C ASP A 49 -11.96 -3.78 4.46
N CYS A 50 -11.41 -4.29 3.36
CA CYS A 50 -11.29 -3.52 2.12
C CYS A 50 -12.65 -3.10 1.56
N ARG A 51 -13.66 -3.99 1.61
CA ARG A 51 -15.03 -3.66 1.20
C ARG A 51 -15.61 -2.57 2.10
N HIS A 52 -15.44 -2.70 3.41
CA HIS A 52 -15.90 -1.73 4.39
C HIS A 52 -15.27 -0.35 4.18
N LEU A 53 -13.95 -0.29 3.98
CA LEU A 53 -13.22 0.95 3.71
C LEU A 53 -13.68 1.62 2.41
N ARG A 54 -13.93 0.85 1.35
CA ARG A 54 -14.48 1.39 0.10
C ARG A 54 -15.88 1.97 0.28
N GLN A 55 -16.72 1.32 1.09
CA GLN A 55 -18.04 1.84 1.43
C GLN A 55 -17.94 3.15 2.22
N GLN A 56 -17.08 3.21 3.24
CA GLN A 56 -16.83 4.44 3.99
C GLN A 56 -16.34 5.56 3.09
N LEU A 57 -15.44 5.26 2.16
CA LEU A 57 -14.92 6.25 1.22
C LEU A 57 -16.00 6.77 0.27
N ALA A 58 -16.88 5.90 -0.22
CA ALA A 58 -18.00 6.31 -1.06
C ALA A 58 -19.00 7.20 -0.32
N LEU A 59 -19.30 6.88 0.95
CA LEU A 59 -20.15 7.72 1.81
C LEU A 59 -19.49 9.08 2.06
N ALA A 60 -18.19 9.08 2.37
CA ALA A 60 -17.43 10.29 2.59
C ALA A 60 -17.40 11.16 1.32
N GLU A 61 -17.13 10.59 0.14
CA GLU A 61 -17.17 11.29 -1.15
C GLU A 61 -18.54 11.91 -1.41
N GLY A 62 -19.64 11.17 -1.18
CA GLY A 62 -20.99 11.69 -1.34
C GLY A 62 -21.36 12.81 -0.36
N SER A 63 -20.75 12.82 0.83
CA SER A 63 -20.95 13.86 1.86
C SER A 63 -20.07 15.10 1.66
N MET A 64 -18.93 14.96 0.98
CA MET A 64 -17.98 16.05 0.75
C MET A 64 -18.43 16.92 -0.42
N SER A 65 -18.38 18.24 -0.25
CA SER A 65 -18.62 19.15 -1.37
C SER A 65 -17.44 19.12 -2.35
N VAL A 66 -17.73 19.37 -3.64
CA VAL A 66 -16.69 19.48 -4.69
C VAL A 66 -15.60 20.51 -4.33
N GLY A 67 -15.99 21.59 -3.62
CA GLY A 67 -15.08 22.61 -3.13
C GLY A 67 -14.19 22.15 -1.96
N PHE A 68 -14.69 21.26 -1.10
CA PHE A 68 -13.94 20.72 0.04
C PHE A 68 -12.78 19.83 -0.43
N SER A 69 -13.03 18.94 -1.40
CA SER A 69 -12.02 18.03 -1.94
C SER A 69 -11.12 18.67 -3.02
N ARG A 70 -11.32 19.95 -3.37
CA ARG A 70 -10.63 20.66 -4.46
C ARG A 70 -10.64 19.88 -5.79
N GLY A 71 -11.73 19.17 -6.07
CA GLY A 71 -11.87 18.33 -7.26
C GLY A 71 -11.14 16.99 -7.23
N TRP A 72 -10.49 16.61 -6.11
CA TRP A 72 -9.91 15.27 -5.95
C TRP A 72 -11.00 14.21 -5.87
N ARG A 73 -10.79 13.08 -6.57
CA ARG A 73 -11.64 11.90 -6.53
C ARG A 73 -10.83 10.64 -6.26
N PRO A 74 -11.31 9.73 -5.39
CA PRO A 74 -10.68 8.44 -5.21
C PRO A 74 -10.65 7.64 -6.51
N SER A 75 -9.50 7.06 -6.84
CA SER A 75 -9.39 6.03 -7.89
C SER A 75 -9.27 4.66 -7.21
N PRO A 76 -10.08 3.67 -7.60
CA PRO A 76 -9.96 2.32 -7.06
C PRO A 76 -8.71 1.58 -7.57
N ASP A 77 -8.14 2.02 -8.70
CA ASP A 77 -6.99 1.40 -9.32
C ASP A 77 -5.68 1.78 -8.61
N ARG A 78 -4.93 0.77 -8.20
CA ARG A 78 -3.53 0.93 -7.83
C ARG A 78 -2.75 1.09 -9.12
N GLN A 79 -2.08 2.23 -9.32
CA GLN A 79 -1.17 2.42 -10.45
C GLN A 79 -0.04 1.39 -10.32
N SER A 80 -0.15 0.25 -11.00
CA SER A 80 0.92 -0.72 -11.08
C SER A 80 2.03 -0.13 -11.93
N SER A 81 3.15 0.23 -11.32
CA SER A 81 4.34 0.75 -12.00
C SER A 81 5.03 -0.25 -12.94
N ASP A 82 4.52 -1.49 -13.03
CA ASP A 82 5.24 -2.63 -13.58
C ASP A 82 4.73 -3.09 -14.97
N GLN A 83 4.10 -2.21 -15.74
CA GLN A 83 3.69 -2.47 -17.12
C GLN A 83 4.17 -1.32 -18.05
N ALA A 84 5.47 -1.30 -18.38
CA ALA A 84 6.03 -0.59 -19.53
C ALA A 84 7.35 -1.26 -19.98
#